data_AF-A0A7Y9B122-F1
#
_entry.id   AF-A0A7Y9B122-F1
#
_cell.length_a   1.000
_cell.length_b   1.000
_cell.length_c   1.000
_cell.angle_alpha   90.00
_cell.angle_beta   90.00
_cell.angle_gamma   90.00
#
_symmetry.space_group_name_H-M   'P 1'
#
loop_
_entity.id
_entity.type
_entity.pdbx_description
1 polymer ?
#
loop_
_entity_poly.entity_id
_entity_poly.type
_entity_poly.pdbx_seq_one_letter_code
_entity_poly.pdbx_strand_id
1 'polypeptide(L)'
;MSITKETVQAHLKDPAIFCCRREKGLVISEKDLEDPGLFDDMIDSGLLELSGDGLTIEQVLGCTLMKDCEALVPITRDVLDRVNEVESAPTGKKETTAEGTASESNVATAPVYTTTSGGNGMIHIEIDKTENLSGLKLDVPVVAGTVGTAFEGAPATEVLDGHKKVIRTLTKKHIKITDAKIGNETSIKDGIITINKNIVKEALKADPLCKSLQLDVIHPSERHQYTETIMDVCPIAAKVEGKLGDGVTKIADGIVFMLTGVDEDGTQVHEFGSSEGMLDEKMYFGHPGCADDGDIIIRCHAVIERLKGMSRSGPLAAHKCQDVIIQAVRDELKAYEGEVVREEICEDVRRRGNPRVILVKEIMGQGAMHDNVICPTEPCGIPGGRMNVDCGNVPIMLTPNQVRDGSIHALTCIGPATKEMTRHYMREPLVEGLAADDELDLIGVIFVGSPQVNDEKLWVSERLGSMLESLDIDGCIITTEGFGNNHIDFIQHIGQAGEREIPVVGASFCAYQGQLVVGNKYATAMVEENMDKGGFENDIAGCSCVTKEVAARAIQMLKNQMMGVAVNAAPKKWNNDVINDNNKLLGLPETVLVESGTLH
;
A
#
# COMPACT_ATOMS: atom_id res chain seq x y z
N MET A 1 27.07 -8.90 -16.22
CA MET A 1 27.45 -10.01 -15.30
C MET A 1 27.10 -11.30 -16.00
N SER A 2 27.83 -12.40 -15.79
CA SER A 2 27.48 -13.63 -16.50
C SER A 2 26.23 -14.32 -15.93
N ILE A 3 25.43 -14.93 -16.80
CA ILE A 3 24.17 -15.58 -16.43
C ILE A 3 24.36 -16.94 -15.74
N THR A 4 23.40 -17.30 -14.89
CA THR A 4 23.33 -18.63 -14.26
C THR A 4 22.71 -19.65 -15.23
N LYS A 5 22.84 -20.94 -14.91
CA LYS A 5 22.23 -22.03 -15.69
C LYS A 5 20.70 -21.96 -15.72
N GLU A 6 20.08 -21.50 -14.64
CA GLU A 6 18.63 -21.33 -14.57
C GLU A 6 18.16 -20.19 -15.48
N THR A 7 18.87 -19.05 -15.47
CA THR A 7 18.58 -17.90 -16.34
C THR A 7 18.72 -18.25 -17.82
N VAL A 8 19.76 -18.99 -18.21
CA VAL A 8 19.96 -19.45 -19.60
C VAL A 8 18.74 -20.19 -20.14
N GLN A 9 18.12 -21.06 -19.33
CA GLN A 9 16.98 -21.87 -19.78
C GLN A 9 15.72 -21.03 -20.06
N ALA A 10 15.53 -19.95 -19.29
CA ALA A 10 14.42 -19.03 -19.52
C ALA A 10 14.62 -18.15 -20.77
N HIS A 11 15.87 -17.92 -21.18
CA HIS A 11 16.25 -16.94 -22.20
C HIS A 11 16.91 -17.56 -23.46
N LEU A 12 16.73 -18.87 -23.69
CA LEU A 12 17.34 -19.57 -24.83
C LEU A 12 17.11 -18.88 -26.19
N LYS A 13 15.95 -18.27 -26.37
CA LYS A 13 15.54 -17.62 -27.63
C LYS A 13 15.96 -16.15 -27.73
N ASP A 14 16.53 -15.59 -26.68
CA ASP A 14 16.95 -14.19 -26.66
C ASP A 14 18.33 -14.03 -27.32
N PRO A 15 18.71 -12.80 -27.73
CA PRO A 15 20.01 -12.55 -28.36
C PRO A 15 21.18 -13.00 -27.48
N ALA A 16 22.23 -13.54 -28.10
CA ALA A 16 23.45 -13.91 -27.41
C ALA A 16 24.49 -12.79 -27.48
N ILE A 17 24.97 -12.36 -26.33
CA ILE A 17 25.91 -11.23 -26.17
C ILE A 17 26.96 -11.61 -25.15
N PHE A 18 28.22 -11.27 -25.40
CA PHE A 18 29.29 -11.54 -24.43
C PHE A 18 29.28 -10.54 -23.27
N CYS A 19 29.32 -11.05 -22.03
CA CYS A 19 29.42 -10.20 -20.83
C CYS A 19 30.79 -9.53 -20.66
N CYS A 20 31.83 -10.08 -21.27
CA CYS A 20 33.17 -9.52 -21.30
C CYS A 20 33.96 -10.05 -22.50
N ARG A 21 35.09 -9.39 -22.83
CA ARG A 21 35.92 -9.78 -23.97
C ARG A 21 36.32 -11.26 -23.90
N ARG A 22 36.17 -11.97 -25.01
CA ARG A 22 36.50 -13.40 -25.17
C ARG A 22 37.52 -13.62 -26.26
N GLU A 23 38.44 -14.55 -26.00
CA GLU A 23 39.54 -14.88 -26.91
C GLU A 23 39.18 -16.04 -27.84
N LYS A 24 39.84 -16.08 -29.00
CA LYS A 24 39.76 -17.18 -29.95
C LYS A 24 40.00 -18.54 -29.26
N GLY A 25 39.16 -19.52 -29.59
CA GLY A 25 39.27 -20.90 -29.09
C GLY A 25 38.43 -21.19 -27.84
N LEU A 26 37.77 -20.19 -27.26
CA LEU A 26 36.80 -20.40 -26.18
C LEU A 26 35.57 -21.19 -26.67
N VAL A 27 35.12 -22.15 -25.86
CA VAL A 27 33.81 -22.81 -26.01
C VAL A 27 32.79 -22.07 -25.16
N ILE A 28 31.75 -21.53 -25.80
CA ILE A 28 30.77 -20.65 -25.17
C ILE A 28 29.93 -21.42 -24.14
N SER A 29 29.86 -20.88 -22.92
CA SER A 29 29.06 -21.39 -21.80
C SER A 29 28.16 -20.29 -21.22
N GLU A 30 27.31 -20.64 -20.25
CA GLU A 30 26.48 -19.68 -19.51
C GLU A 30 27.31 -18.54 -18.89
N LYS A 31 28.56 -18.83 -18.51
CA LYS A 31 29.46 -17.88 -17.85
C LYS A 31 30.02 -16.81 -18.78
N ASP A 32 29.75 -16.93 -20.08
CA ASP A 32 30.27 -16.05 -21.11
C ASP A 32 29.23 -15.08 -21.63
N LEU A 33 27.96 -15.35 -21.36
CA LEU A 33 26.83 -14.61 -21.88
C LEU A 33 26.36 -13.56 -20.86
N GLU A 34 26.01 -12.39 -21.38
CA GLU A 34 25.37 -11.32 -20.61
C GLU A 34 23.88 -11.65 -20.41
N ASP A 35 23.31 -11.08 -19.34
CA ASP A 35 21.90 -11.31 -18.99
C ASP A 35 20.95 -10.58 -19.94
N PRO A 36 20.12 -11.29 -20.72
CA PRO A 36 19.14 -10.65 -21.60
C PRO A 36 18.16 -9.75 -20.87
N GLY A 37 17.91 -10.01 -19.57
CA GLY A 37 17.13 -9.13 -18.72
C GLY A 37 17.70 -7.71 -18.58
N LEU A 38 18.99 -7.51 -18.87
CA LEU A 38 19.68 -6.22 -18.81
C LEU A 38 19.80 -5.51 -20.16
N PHE A 39 19.50 -6.18 -21.29
CA PHE A 39 19.83 -5.65 -22.61
C PHE A 39 19.11 -4.36 -22.92
N ASP A 40 17.84 -4.26 -22.58
CA ASP A 40 17.07 -3.05 -22.81
C ASP A 40 17.61 -1.85 -22.03
N ASP A 41 18.09 -2.04 -20.80
CA ASP A 41 18.72 -0.96 -20.00
C ASP A 41 20.08 -0.56 -20.61
N MET A 42 20.81 -1.54 -21.14
CA MET A 42 22.05 -1.29 -21.87
C MET A 42 21.79 -0.57 -23.20
N ILE A 43 20.68 -0.84 -23.88
CA ILE A 43 20.26 -0.14 -25.10
C ILE A 43 19.84 1.28 -24.77
N ASP A 44 19.02 1.47 -23.73
CA ASP A 44 18.55 2.79 -23.29
C ASP A 44 19.71 3.69 -22.82
N SER A 45 20.76 3.09 -22.25
CA SER A 45 22.00 3.80 -21.87
C SER A 45 23.01 3.97 -23.02
N GLY A 46 22.73 3.41 -24.21
CA GLY A 46 23.62 3.46 -25.36
C GLY A 46 24.87 2.58 -25.22
N LEU A 47 24.90 1.66 -24.26
CA LEU A 47 25.97 0.68 -24.04
C LEU A 47 25.87 -0.53 -24.97
N LEU A 48 24.69 -0.80 -25.52
CA LEU A 48 24.43 -1.95 -26.38
C LEU A 48 23.57 -1.57 -27.57
N GLU A 49 23.93 -2.10 -28.75
CA GLU A 49 23.08 -2.08 -29.94
C GLU A 49 22.84 -3.52 -30.40
N LEU A 50 21.58 -3.90 -30.57
CA LEU A 50 21.23 -5.20 -31.12
C LEU A 50 21.28 -5.15 -32.65
N SER A 51 21.94 -6.14 -33.25
CA SER A 51 21.99 -6.31 -34.70
C SER A 51 20.95 -7.34 -35.16
N GLY A 52 20.35 -7.12 -36.33
CA GLY A 52 19.42 -8.09 -36.93
C GLY A 52 20.08 -9.42 -37.34
N ASP A 53 21.42 -9.46 -37.38
CA ASP A 53 22.22 -10.64 -37.71
C ASP A 53 22.73 -11.38 -36.46
N GLY A 54 22.35 -10.93 -35.27
CA GLY A 54 22.71 -11.55 -33.99
C GLY A 54 22.04 -12.92 -33.80
N LEU A 55 22.79 -13.88 -33.27
CA LEU A 55 22.32 -15.22 -32.96
C LEU A 55 21.70 -15.29 -31.56
N THR A 56 20.87 -16.30 -31.30
CA THR A 56 20.25 -16.53 -30.00
C THR A 56 21.13 -17.35 -29.05
N ILE A 57 20.82 -17.35 -27.75
CA ILE A 57 21.56 -18.13 -26.75
C ILE A 57 21.62 -19.62 -27.11
N GLU A 58 20.50 -20.22 -27.50
CA GLU A 58 20.43 -21.63 -27.92
C GLU A 58 21.31 -21.96 -29.14
N GLN A 59 21.45 -20.99 -30.05
CA GLN A 59 22.23 -21.13 -31.28
C GLN A 59 23.74 -21.14 -31.02
N VAL A 60 24.22 -20.49 -29.96
CA VAL A 60 25.66 -20.29 -29.72
C VAL A 60 26.24 -21.15 -28.62
N LEU A 61 25.44 -21.67 -27.69
CA LEU A 61 25.92 -22.47 -26.56
C LEU A 61 26.71 -23.70 -27.05
N GLY A 62 27.91 -23.89 -26.52
CA GLY A 62 28.80 -24.99 -26.91
C GLY A 62 29.45 -24.84 -28.30
N CYS A 63 29.34 -23.67 -28.94
CA CYS A 63 30.11 -23.31 -30.13
C CYS A 63 31.48 -22.72 -29.75
N THR A 64 32.44 -22.79 -30.67
CA THR A 64 33.82 -22.34 -30.45
C THR A 64 34.08 -21.03 -31.18
N LEU A 65 34.72 -20.06 -30.51
CA LEU A 65 35.13 -18.80 -31.10
C LEU A 65 36.29 -18.97 -32.10
N MET A 66 36.12 -18.44 -33.30
CA MET A 66 37.14 -18.47 -34.38
C MET A 66 38.06 -17.24 -34.37
N LYS A 67 37.66 -16.18 -33.66
CA LYS A 67 38.39 -14.93 -33.46
C LYS A 67 38.04 -14.30 -32.10
N ASP A 68 38.87 -13.37 -31.65
CA ASP A 68 38.60 -12.58 -30.45
C ASP A 68 37.32 -11.73 -30.65
N CYS A 69 36.51 -11.61 -29.60
CA CYS A 69 35.27 -10.87 -29.60
C CYS A 69 35.25 -9.91 -28.39
N GLU A 70 34.87 -8.66 -28.62
CA GLU A 70 34.72 -7.66 -27.56
C GLU A 70 33.44 -7.90 -26.75
N ALA A 71 33.40 -7.31 -25.55
CA ALA A 71 32.21 -7.34 -24.68
C ALA A 71 31.06 -6.54 -25.30
N LEU A 72 29.81 -6.88 -24.95
CA LEU A 72 28.60 -6.12 -25.31
C LEU A 72 28.39 -5.98 -26.83
N VAL A 73 28.86 -6.94 -27.61
CA VAL A 73 28.60 -7.03 -29.04
C VAL A 73 27.76 -8.29 -29.32
N PRO A 74 26.71 -8.21 -30.15
CA PRO A 74 25.95 -9.38 -30.57
C PRO A 74 26.84 -10.46 -31.20
N ILE A 75 26.61 -11.72 -30.83
CA ILE A 75 27.35 -12.85 -31.38
C ILE A 75 26.79 -13.18 -32.77
N THR A 76 27.63 -13.09 -33.79
CA THR A 76 27.25 -13.29 -35.20
C THR A 76 27.86 -14.56 -35.78
N ARG A 77 27.28 -15.08 -36.88
CA ARG A 77 27.71 -16.34 -37.50
C ARG A 77 29.19 -16.38 -37.86
N ASP A 78 29.77 -15.25 -38.24
CA ASP A 78 31.16 -15.14 -38.72
C ASP A 78 32.21 -15.29 -37.61
N VAL A 79 31.80 -15.28 -36.34
CA VAL A 79 32.72 -15.46 -35.21
C VAL A 79 32.77 -16.89 -34.68
N LEU A 80 31.92 -17.79 -35.19
CA LEU A 80 31.75 -19.15 -34.68
C LEU A 80 32.20 -20.23 -35.67
N ASP A 81 32.66 -21.35 -35.15
CA ASP A 81 32.95 -22.57 -35.94
C ASP A 81 31.68 -23.17 -36.54
N ARG A 82 30.62 -23.23 -35.73
CA ARG A 82 29.29 -23.74 -36.08
C ARG A 82 28.20 -22.93 -35.37
N VAL A 83 26.95 -23.21 -35.73
CA VAL A 83 25.76 -22.69 -35.05
C VAL A 83 24.83 -23.88 -34.86
N ASN A 84 24.23 -24.00 -33.68
CA ASN A 84 23.31 -25.08 -33.39
C ASN A 84 22.03 -24.93 -34.23
N GLU A 85 21.54 -26.02 -34.80
CA GLU A 85 20.23 -26.04 -35.45
C GLU A 85 19.14 -26.04 -34.38
N VAL A 86 18.23 -25.08 -34.47
CA VAL A 86 17.10 -24.91 -33.55
C VAL A 86 15.79 -24.93 -34.33
N GLU A 87 14.76 -25.56 -33.75
CA GLU A 87 13.44 -25.64 -34.37
C GLU A 87 12.80 -24.26 -34.45
N SER A 88 12.52 -23.78 -35.66
CA SER A 88 11.85 -22.50 -35.87
C SER A 88 10.34 -22.63 -35.62
N ALA A 89 9.78 -21.75 -34.79
CA ALA A 89 8.34 -21.57 -34.70
C ALA A 89 7.82 -20.86 -35.98
N PRO A 90 6.68 -21.29 -36.56
CA PRO A 90 6.19 -20.72 -37.81
C PRO A 90 5.63 -19.31 -37.60
N THR A 91 6.05 -18.39 -38.46
CA THR A 91 5.46 -17.06 -38.62
C THR A 91 4.10 -17.17 -39.32
N GLY A 92 3.01 -16.99 -38.58
CA GLY A 92 1.64 -17.14 -39.10
C GLY A 92 1.00 -15.81 -39.54
N LYS A 93 0.79 -15.64 -40.85
CA LYS A 93 -0.33 -14.83 -41.40
C LYS A 93 -1.59 -15.71 -41.45
N LYS A 94 -2.74 -15.11 -41.09
CA LYS A 94 -4.09 -15.69 -41.16
C LYS A 94 -4.46 -16.20 -42.56
N GLU A 95 -5.02 -17.41 -42.64
CA GLU A 95 -6.34 -17.69 -43.23
C GLU A 95 -6.82 -19.13 -42.98
N THR A 96 -8.12 -19.34 -43.18
CA THR A 96 -9.09 -20.26 -42.55
C THR A 96 -9.33 -21.63 -43.23
N THR A 97 -10.03 -22.51 -42.48
CA THR A 97 -10.79 -23.76 -42.81
C THR A 97 -10.01 -25.09 -42.89
N ALA A 98 -10.12 -26.00 -41.90
CA ALA A 98 -11.13 -27.07 -41.68
C ALA A 98 -11.03 -28.19 -42.74
N GLU A 99 -10.92 -29.51 -42.48
CA GLU A 99 -11.20 -30.49 -41.41
C GLU A 99 -9.99 -31.47 -41.37
N GLY A 100 -9.68 -32.37 -40.42
CA GLY A 100 -10.40 -33.05 -39.35
C GLY A 100 -9.96 -34.53 -39.38
N THR A 101 -9.29 -35.04 -38.34
CA THR A 101 -9.31 -36.47 -37.95
C THR A 101 -8.79 -36.62 -36.52
N ALA A 102 -9.57 -37.34 -35.73
CA ALA A 102 -9.46 -37.55 -34.30
C ALA A 102 -8.34 -38.55 -33.91
N SER A 103 -7.77 -38.34 -32.72
CA SER A 103 -7.08 -39.37 -31.94
C SER A 103 -7.51 -39.26 -30.47
N GLU A 104 -7.65 -40.43 -29.86
CA GLU A 104 -8.45 -40.76 -28.69
C GLU A 104 -7.97 -40.17 -27.36
N SER A 105 -8.93 -39.75 -26.53
CA SER A 105 -8.75 -39.27 -25.16
C SER A 105 -8.75 -40.42 -24.16
N ASN A 106 -7.70 -40.53 -23.34
CA ASN A 106 -7.69 -41.36 -22.13
C ASN A 106 -8.53 -40.69 -21.03
N VAL A 107 -9.58 -41.37 -20.60
CA VAL A 107 -10.49 -40.96 -19.52
C VAL A 107 -9.91 -41.45 -18.19
N ALA A 108 -9.59 -40.52 -17.28
CA ALA A 108 -9.28 -40.85 -15.89
C ALA A 108 -10.59 -41.16 -15.14
N THR A 109 -10.74 -42.40 -14.68
CA THR A 109 -11.88 -42.92 -13.91
C THR A 109 -11.84 -42.49 -12.45
N ALA A 110 -12.98 -42.02 -11.93
CA ALA A 110 -13.20 -41.75 -10.50
C ALA A 110 -13.16 -43.06 -9.65
N PRO A 111 -12.76 -43.00 -8.37
CA PRO A 111 -12.60 -44.19 -7.53
C PRO A 111 -13.94 -44.84 -7.17
N VAL A 112 -13.93 -46.18 -7.17
CA VAL A 112 -15.05 -47.05 -6.78
C VAL A 112 -14.91 -47.41 -5.31
N TYR A 113 -15.98 -47.30 -4.52
CA TYR A 113 -16.04 -47.77 -3.14
C TYR A 113 -17.03 -48.93 -3.01
N THR A 114 -16.69 -49.95 -2.22
CA THR A 114 -17.58 -51.05 -1.83
C THR A 114 -17.76 -51.07 -0.32
N THR A 115 -19.01 -51.03 0.16
CA THR A 115 -19.37 -51.18 1.57
C THR A 115 -20.12 -52.50 1.76
N THR A 116 -19.69 -53.31 2.73
CA THR A 116 -20.41 -54.53 3.14
C THR A 116 -20.69 -54.47 4.64
N SER A 117 -21.98 -54.59 5.00
CA SER A 117 -22.41 -54.65 6.39
C SER A 117 -22.36 -56.10 6.88
N GLY A 118 -21.38 -56.41 7.74
CA GLY A 118 -21.32 -57.66 8.49
C GLY A 118 -21.96 -57.49 9.87
N GLY A 119 -22.74 -58.48 10.31
CA GLY A 119 -23.62 -58.42 11.49
C GLY A 119 -23.00 -58.27 12.89
N ASN A 120 -21.84 -57.61 13.02
CA ASN A 120 -21.20 -57.30 14.31
C ASN A 120 -21.03 -55.79 14.59
N GLY A 121 -21.76 -54.92 13.88
CA GLY A 121 -21.78 -53.48 14.20
C GLY A 121 -20.47 -52.74 13.95
N MET A 122 -19.63 -53.22 13.03
CA MET A 122 -18.43 -52.54 12.53
C MET A 122 -18.60 -52.29 11.03
N ILE A 123 -18.24 -51.10 10.54
CA ILE A 123 -18.11 -50.81 9.10
C ILE A 123 -16.64 -51.01 8.73
N HIS A 124 -16.40 -51.91 7.77
CA HIS A 124 -15.09 -52.17 7.19
C HIS A 124 -14.92 -51.33 5.92
N ILE A 125 -13.92 -50.45 5.89
CA ILE A 125 -13.57 -49.63 4.71
C ILE A 125 -12.22 -50.12 4.19
N GLU A 126 -12.17 -50.58 2.93
CA GLU A 126 -10.97 -51.03 2.24
C GLU A 126 -10.75 -50.19 0.98
N ILE A 127 -9.54 -49.61 0.84
CA ILE A 127 -9.13 -48.81 -0.32
C ILE A 127 -8.14 -49.64 -1.14
N ASP A 128 -8.60 -50.13 -2.30
CA ASP A 128 -7.91 -51.21 -3.02
C ASP A 128 -6.79 -50.74 -3.97
N LYS A 129 -6.71 -49.46 -4.38
CA LYS A 129 -5.56 -48.86 -5.10
C LYS A 129 -5.73 -47.36 -5.45
N THR A 130 -4.74 -46.55 -5.10
CA THR A 130 -4.38 -45.27 -5.77
C THR A 130 -2.86 -45.17 -5.89
N GLU A 131 -2.35 -44.36 -6.84
CA GLU A 131 -0.94 -44.36 -7.28
C GLU A 131 0.11 -44.17 -6.17
N ASN A 132 -0.27 -43.74 -4.97
CA ASN A 132 0.63 -43.62 -3.81
C ASN A 132 0.09 -44.19 -2.49
N LEU A 133 -1.01 -44.96 -2.49
CA LEU A 133 -1.49 -45.68 -1.30
C LEU A 133 -2.16 -47.00 -1.69
N SER A 134 -1.63 -48.11 -1.16
CA SER A 134 -2.26 -49.43 -1.24
C SER A 134 -2.39 -50.04 0.16
N GLY A 135 -3.60 -50.46 0.54
CA GLY A 135 -3.81 -51.32 1.70
C GLY A 135 -4.26 -50.63 3.00
N LEU A 136 -4.93 -49.48 2.93
CA LEU A 136 -5.56 -48.88 4.11
C LEU A 136 -6.85 -49.63 4.44
N LYS A 137 -6.89 -50.31 5.61
CA LYS A 137 -8.09 -50.94 6.17
C LYS A 137 -8.48 -50.21 7.46
N LEU A 138 -9.70 -49.68 7.52
CA LEU A 138 -10.22 -48.99 8.69
C LEU A 138 -11.50 -49.67 9.19
N ASP A 139 -11.53 -49.95 10.49
CA ASP A 139 -12.65 -50.54 11.23
C ASP A 139 -13.31 -49.48 12.11
N VAL A 140 -14.56 -49.11 11.82
CA VAL A 140 -15.30 -48.09 12.59
C VAL A 140 -16.52 -48.70 13.28
N PRO A 141 -16.66 -48.59 14.62
CA PRO A 141 -17.82 -49.12 15.34
C PRO A 141 -19.08 -48.28 15.11
N VAL A 142 -20.18 -48.94 14.76
CA VAL A 142 -21.50 -48.35 14.63
C VAL A 142 -22.22 -48.47 15.97
N VAL A 143 -22.36 -47.34 16.66
CA VAL A 143 -23.16 -47.25 17.90
C VAL A 143 -24.64 -47.24 17.51
N ALA A 144 -25.30 -48.40 17.57
CA ALA A 144 -26.75 -48.52 17.48
C ALA A 144 -27.37 -48.29 18.87
N GLY A 145 -28.38 -47.42 18.93
CA GLY A 145 -28.74 -46.68 20.14
C GLY A 145 -29.50 -47.43 21.23
N THR A 146 -29.46 -46.83 22.42
CA THR A 146 -30.50 -46.91 23.44
C THR A 146 -30.90 -45.52 23.92
N VAL A 147 -32.19 -45.44 24.22
CA VAL A 147 -33.05 -44.27 24.43
C VAL A 147 -32.65 -43.44 25.65
N GLY A 148 -32.65 -42.10 25.47
CA GLY A 148 -33.10 -41.16 26.50
C GLY A 148 -32.03 -40.44 27.32
N THR A 149 -31.40 -39.42 26.75
CA THR A 149 -31.12 -38.12 27.41
C THR A 149 -30.76 -37.11 26.32
N ALA A 150 -31.37 -35.92 26.36
CA ALA A 150 -31.07 -34.83 25.45
C ALA A 150 -29.63 -34.36 25.69
N PHE A 151 -28.73 -34.68 24.76
CA PHE A 151 -27.51 -33.90 24.55
C PHE A 151 -27.88 -32.76 23.59
N GLU A 152 -28.00 -31.56 24.14
CA GLU A 152 -27.92 -30.33 23.36
C GLU A 152 -26.56 -30.26 22.66
N GLY A 153 -26.58 -29.97 21.36
CA GLY A 153 -25.43 -29.44 20.63
C GLY A 153 -24.52 -30.46 19.95
N ALA A 154 -25.01 -31.14 18.91
CA ALA A 154 -24.13 -31.37 17.76
C ALA A 154 -23.80 -29.98 17.17
N PRO A 155 -22.53 -29.66 16.84
CA PRO A 155 -22.23 -28.40 16.16
C PRO A 155 -23.05 -28.37 14.88
N ALA A 156 -23.90 -27.34 14.76
CA ALA A 156 -24.64 -27.10 13.54
C ALA A 156 -23.63 -27.09 12.38
N THR A 157 -23.94 -27.82 11.31
CA THR A 157 -23.20 -27.71 10.04
C THR A 157 -23.11 -26.22 9.71
N GLU A 158 -21.88 -25.68 9.70
CA GLU A 158 -21.68 -24.24 9.63
C GLU A 158 -22.20 -23.73 8.28
N VAL A 159 -23.22 -22.88 8.31
CA VAL A 159 -23.78 -22.26 7.10
C VAL A 159 -22.79 -21.18 6.64
N LEU A 160 -22.05 -21.47 5.57
CA LEU A 160 -21.19 -20.52 4.85
C LEU A 160 -22.04 -19.83 3.77
N ASP A 161 -22.83 -18.84 4.15
CA ASP A 161 -23.76 -18.13 3.25
C ASP A 161 -23.36 -16.67 2.97
N GLY A 162 -22.17 -16.24 3.38
CA GLY A 162 -21.74 -14.84 3.27
C GLY A 162 -22.46 -13.90 4.23
N HIS A 163 -23.17 -14.43 5.24
CA HIS A 163 -23.97 -13.60 6.14
C HIS A 163 -23.13 -12.56 6.87
N LYS A 164 -23.52 -11.30 6.71
CA LYS A 164 -22.94 -10.14 7.38
C LYS A 164 -23.19 -10.21 8.90
N LYS A 165 -22.13 -10.40 9.68
CA LYS A 165 -22.15 -10.25 11.14
C LYS A 165 -21.49 -8.95 11.55
N VAL A 166 -22.26 -8.03 12.10
CA VAL A 166 -21.73 -6.79 12.71
C VAL A 166 -21.07 -7.15 14.04
N ILE A 167 -19.80 -6.80 14.22
CA ILE A 167 -19.05 -7.00 15.46
C ILE A 167 -19.23 -5.80 16.40
N ARG A 168 -19.08 -4.60 15.84
CA ARG A 168 -19.19 -3.32 16.56
C ARG A 168 -19.54 -2.20 15.59
N THR A 169 -20.01 -1.10 16.15
CA THR A 169 -20.44 0.08 15.40
C THR A 169 -19.79 1.31 15.98
N LEU A 170 -19.30 2.17 15.09
CA LEU A 170 -18.84 3.52 15.36
C LEU A 170 -19.81 4.49 14.66
N THR A 171 -20.30 5.48 15.39
CA THR A 171 -21.13 6.55 14.83
C THR A 171 -20.31 7.84 14.77
N LYS A 172 -20.09 8.38 13.58
CA LYS A 172 -19.43 9.68 13.38
C LYS A 172 -20.49 10.74 13.11
N LYS A 173 -20.54 11.77 13.94
CA LYS A 173 -21.45 12.92 13.78
C LYS A 173 -20.67 14.13 13.31
N HIS A 174 -20.91 14.54 12.07
CA HIS A 174 -20.32 15.73 11.48
C HIS A 174 -21.12 16.96 11.92
N ILE A 175 -20.53 17.73 12.82
CA ILE A 175 -21.11 18.93 13.40
C ILE A 175 -20.72 20.11 12.52
N LYS A 176 -21.72 20.84 12.03
CA LYS A 176 -21.52 21.99 11.15
C LYS A 176 -20.76 23.11 11.85
N ILE A 177 -19.63 23.49 11.27
CA ILE A 177 -18.94 24.73 11.59
C ILE A 177 -19.05 25.66 10.39
N THR A 178 -19.40 26.91 10.67
CA THR A 178 -19.58 27.95 9.65
C THR A 178 -18.48 28.99 9.67
N ASP A 179 -17.78 29.14 10.80
CA ASP A 179 -16.77 30.17 10.96
C ASP A 179 -15.77 29.83 12.09
N ALA A 180 -14.59 30.47 12.08
CA ALA A 180 -13.66 30.44 13.19
C ALA A 180 -12.94 31.77 13.39
N LYS A 181 -12.56 32.06 14.64
CA LYS A 181 -11.83 33.28 14.97
C LYS A 181 -10.94 33.13 16.20
N ILE A 182 -9.92 33.98 16.28
CA ILE A 182 -9.08 34.12 17.46
C ILE A 182 -9.68 35.16 18.41
N GLY A 183 -9.90 34.77 19.67
CA GLY A 183 -10.57 35.57 20.69
C GLY A 183 -9.91 35.49 22.07
N ASN A 184 -10.70 35.76 23.11
CA ASN A 184 -10.24 35.75 24.51
C ASN A 184 -10.61 34.49 25.28
N GLU A 185 -11.55 33.69 24.77
CA GLU A 185 -12.00 32.41 25.34
C GLU A 185 -12.09 31.36 24.24
N THR A 186 -11.88 30.08 24.58
CA THR A 186 -12.13 28.97 23.66
C THR A 186 -13.58 28.57 23.81
N SER A 187 -14.35 28.52 22.73
CA SER A 187 -15.76 28.09 22.76
C SER A 187 -16.26 27.72 21.37
N ILE A 188 -17.34 26.94 21.31
CA ILE A 188 -18.12 26.71 20.10
C ILE A 188 -19.55 27.20 20.34
N LYS A 189 -19.99 28.22 19.59
CA LYS A 189 -21.32 28.83 19.71
C LYS A 189 -21.87 29.13 18.32
N ASP A 190 -23.11 28.71 18.05
CA ASP A 190 -23.81 28.96 16.78
C ASP A 190 -22.99 28.62 15.53
N GLY A 191 -22.26 27.50 15.56
CA GLY A 191 -21.39 27.05 14.46
C GLY A 191 -20.07 27.79 14.35
N ILE A 192 -19.71 28.66 15.30
CA ILE A 192 -18.48 29.44 15.28
C ILE A 192 -17.49 28.93 16.34
N ILE A 193 -16.30 28.51 15.89
CA ILE A 193 -15.18 28.17 16.79
C ILE A 193 -14.42 29.44 17.16
N THR A 194 -14.39 29.79 18.44
CA THR A 194 -13.48 30.83 18.95
C THR A 194 -12.34 30.16 19.68
N ILE A 195 -11.09 30.53 19.39
CA ILE A 195 -9.90 30.03 20.10
C ILE A 195 -9.32 31.14 20.97
N ASN A 196 -9.09 30.85 22.26
CA ASN A 196 -8.41 31.78 23.15
C ASN A 196 -6.95 32.01 22.70
N LYS A 197 -6.60 33.22 22.28
CA LYS A 197 -5.21 33.56 21.89
C LYS A 197 -4.14 33.24 22.94
N ASN A 198 -4.51 33.26 24.23
CA ASN A 198 -3.57 32.99 25.32
C ASN A 198 -3.25 31.50 25.48
N ILE A 199 -4.00 30.59 24.82
CA ILE A 199 -3.76 29.14 24.87
C ILE A 199 -2.36 28.78 24.35
N VAL A 200 -1.82 29.58 23.43
CA VAL A 200 -0.45 29.43 22.91
C VAL A 200 0.58 29.34 24.04
N LYS A 201 0.40 30.09 25.14
CA LYS A 201 1.33 30.07 26.28
C LYS A 201 1.29 28.75 27.05
N GLU A 202 0.13 28.09 27.10
CA GLU A 202 -0.02 26.77 27.70
C GLU A 202 0.48 25.68 26.74
N ALA A 203 0.14 25.80 25.45
CA ALA A 203 0.60 24.90 24.39
C ALA A 203 2.14 24.79 24.36
N LEU A 204 2.86 25.90 24.44
CA LEU A 204 4.33 25.93 24.45
C LEU A 204 4.96 25.23 25.66
N LYS A 205 4.21 24.94 26.72
CA LYS A 205 4.72 24.17 27.87
C LYS A 205 4.72 22.66 27.59
N ALA A 206 4.03 22.20 26.54
CA ALA A 206 3.96 20.79 26.21
C ALA A 206 5.32 20.21 25.79
N ASP A 207 6.14 21.00 25.10
CA ASP A 207 7.49 20.60 24.70
C ASP A 207 8.42 21.82 24.50
N PRO A 208 9.56 21.90 25.21
CA PRO A 208 10.45 23.07 25.17
C PRO A 208 11.20 23.26 23.83
N LEU A 209 11.16 22.27 22.93
CA LEU A 209 11.73 22.41 21.60
C LEU A 209 10.86 23.29 20.69
N CYS A 210 9.57 23.44 20.98
CA CYS A 210 8.73 24.44 20.29
C CYS A 210 8.95 25.80 20.96
N LYS A 211 9.58 26.74 20.24
CA LYS A 211 9.97 28.06 20.76
C LYS A 211 8.85 29.08 20.64
N SER A 212 8.06 29.00 19.57
CA SER A 212 6.88 29.84 19.40
C SER A 212 5.81 29.13 18.58
N LEU A 213 4.56 29.57 18.79
CA LEU A 213 3.41 29.24 17.96
C LEU A 213 2.65 30.51 17.60
N GLN A 214 2.20 30.61 16.36
CA GLN A 214 1.29 31.63 15.89
C GLN A 214 0.03 30.98 15.34
N LEU A 215 -1.13 31.54 15.69
CA LEU A 215 -2.43 31.11 15.17
C LEU A 215 -2.98 32.14 14.22
N ASP A 216 -3.53 31.66 13.11
CA ASP A 216 -4.29 32.44 12.16
C ASP A 216 -5.44 31.61 11.58
N VAL A 217 -6.49 32.29 11.12
CA VAL A 217 -7.64 31.67 10.47
C VAL A 217 -7.64 32.12 9.02
N ILE A 218 -7.71 31.17 8.10
CA ILE A 218 -7.68 31.39 6.67
C ILE A 218 -9.00 30.88 6.09
N HIS A 219 -9.82 31.79 5.59
CA HIS A 219 -11.05 31.43 4.88
C HIS A 219 -10.75 30.95 3.45
N PRO A 220 -11.65 30.19 2.82
CA PRO A 220 -11.47 29.72 1.44
C PRO A 220 -11.09 30.83 0.44
N SER A 221 -11.65 32.03 0.60
CA SER A 221 -11.35 33.19 -0.25
C SER A 221 -10.00 33.87 0.02
N GLU A 222 -9.27 33.46 1.06
CA GLU A 222 -8.04 34.10 1.54
C GLU A 222 -6.82 33.18 1.38
N ARG A 223 -6.96 32.07 0.65
CA ARG A 223 -5.90 31.06 0.47
C ARG A 223 -4.72 31.53 -0.37
N HIS A 224 -4.87 32.60 -1.14
CA HIS A 224 -3.75 33.20 -1.88
C HIS A 224 -2.84 34.03 -0.96
N GLN A 225 -2.11 33.33 -0.10
CA GLN A 225 -1.15 33.91 0.82
C GLN A 225 0.02 32.94 1.02
N TYR A 226 1.16 33.49 1.39
CA TYR A 226 2.34 32.69 1.67
C TYR A 226 2.13 31.80 2.90
N THR A 227 2.61 30.57 2.81
CA THR A 227 2.70 29.62 3.91
C THR A 227 4.09 29.00 3.94
N GLU A 228 4.57 28.72 5.15
CA GLU A 228 5.68 27.79 5.32
C GLU A 228 5.20 26.36 5.06
N THR A 229 6.17 25.44 4.97
CA THR A 229 5.92 24.04 4.63
C THR A 229 4.83 23.43 5.50
N ILE A 230 3.88 22.77 4.86
CA ILE A 230 2.75 22.11 5.50
C ILE A 230 3.27 20.82 6.12
N MET A 231 3.35 20.78 7.44
CA MET A 231 3.78 19.60 8.18
C MET A 231 2.64 18.59 8.29
N ASP A 232 1.43 19.06 8.63
CA ASP A 232 0.26 18.20 8.79
C ASP A 232 -1.06 18.98 8.62
N VAL A 233 -2.11 18.26 8.24
CA VAL A 233 -3.49 18.72 8.28
C VAL A 233 -4.27 17.74 9.16
N CYS A 234 -4.81 18.26 10.26
CA CYS A 234 -5.45 17.47 11.30
C CYS A 234 -6.94 17.83 11.41
N PRO A 235 -7.85 16.84 11.39
CA PRO A 235 -9.27 17.08 11.61
C PRO A 235 -9.53 17.35 13.10
N ILE A 236 -10.60 18.11 13.39
CA ILE A 236 -11.05 18.31 14.78
C ILE A 236 -12.10 17.24 15.09
N ALA A 237 -11.65 16.12 15.65
CA ALA A 237 -12.51 15.01 16.07
C ALA A 237 -12.38 14.78 17.58
N ALA A 238 -13.50 14.52 18.24
CA ALA A 238 -13.57 14.35 19.69
C ALA A 238 -14.40 13.12 20.06
N LYS A 239 -13.85 12.28 20.93
CA LYS A 239 -14.55 11.10 21.42
C LYS A 239 -15.57 11.50 22.48
N VAL A 240 -16.86 11.19 22.25
CA VAL A 240 -17.93 11.50 23.22
C VAL A 240 -18.42 10.28 23.97
N GLU A 241 -18.36 9.10 23.36
CA GLU A 241 -18.76 7.83 23.98
C GLU A 241 -17.92 6.68 23.42
N GLY A 242 -17.54 5.74 24.28
CA GLY A 242 -16.78 4.55 23.89
C GLY A 242 -15.27 4.80 23.79
N LYS A 243 -14.58 3.88 23.13
CA LYS A 243 -13.13 3.97 22.83
C LYS A 243 -12.93 4.05 21.32
N LEU A 244 -11.70 4.31 20.87
CA LEU A 244 -11.43 4.36 19.43
C LEU A 244 -11.91 3.08 18.74
N GLY A 245 -12.75 3.24 17.71
CA GLY A 245 -13.36 2.18 16.92
C GLY A 245 -14.76 1.71 17.35
N ASP A 246 -15.33 2.25 18.42
CA ASP A 246 -16.72 1.97 18.83
C ASP A 246 -17.41 3.19 19.48
N GLY A 247 -18.74 3.20 19.60
CA GLY A 247 -19.46 4.30 20.25
C GLY A 247 -19.63 5.51 19.33
N VAL A 248 -19.41 6.72 19.85
CA VAL A 248 -19.76 7.97 19.15
C VAL A 248 -18.58 8.96 19.13
N THR A 249 -18.30 9.50 17.96
CA THR A 249 -17.27 10.54 17.73
C THR A 249 -17.92 11.74 17.04
N LYS A 250 -17.71 12.94 17.58
CA LYS A 250 -18.11 14.19 16.92
C LYS A 250 -16.93 14.71 16.10
N ILE A 251 -17.20 15.20 14.90
CA ILE A 251 -16.21 15.77 13.98
C ILE A 251 -16.67 17.16 13.60
N ALA A 252 -15.81 18.17 13.74
CA ALA A 252 -16.10 19.50 13.24
C ALA A 252 -15.99 19.50 11.70
N ASP A 253 -17.09 19.79 11.02
CA ASP A 253 -17.21 19.74 9.56
C ASP A 253 -17.09 21.16 8.98
N GLY A 254 -16.34 21.30 7.88
CA GLY A 254 -16.04 22.60 7.25
C GLY A 254 -14.82 23.32 7.84
N ILE A 255 -14.03 22.65 8.69
CA ILE A 255 -12.86 23.26 9.32
C ILE A 255 -11.77 22.24 9.68
N VAL A 256 -10.51 22.63 9.54
CA VAL A 256 -9.33 21.82 9.90
C VAL A 256 -8.27 22.66 10.62
N PHE A 257 -7.38 21.98 11.36
CA PHE A 257 -6.11 22.57 11.75
C PHE A 257 -5.03 22.23 10.72
N MET A 258 -4.15 23.20 10.44
CA MET A 258 -2.97 22.99 9.60
C MET A 258 -1.72 23.35 10.41
N LEU A 259 -0.78 22.43 10.53
CA LEU A 259 0.53 22.69 11.13
C LEU A 259 1.52 23.09 10.04
N THR A 260 2.25 24.16 10.29
CA THR A 260 3.39 24.57 9.45
C THR A 260 4.57 24.85 10.37
N GLY A 261 5.81 24.78 9.86
CA GLY A 261 6.92 25.11 10.73
C GLY A 261 8.28 25.28 10.08
N VAL A 262 9.10 26.04 10.82
CA VAL A 262 10.51 26.30 10.55
C VAL A 262 11.32 26.13 11.83
N ASP A 263 12.63 26.02 11.73
CA ASP A 263 13.51 26.18 12.90
C ASP A 263 13.84 27.66 13.19
N GLU A 264 14.58 27.94 14.28
CA GLU A 264 14.97 29.31 14.67
C GLU A 264 15.81 30.06 13.61
N ASP A 265 16.44 29.36 12.66
CA ASP A 265 17.16 29.96 11.54
C ASP A 265 16.25 30.25 10.32
N GLY A 266 14.97 29.86 10.39
CA GLY A 266 14.01 29.94 9.29
C GLY A 266 14.12 28.78 8.30
N THR A 267 14.81 27.70 8.66
CA THR A 267 14.90 26.50 7.82
C THR A 267 13.58 25.74 7.86
N GLN A 268 13.03 25.40 6.69
CA GLN A 268 11.79 24.62 6.59
C GLN A 268 11.93 23.27 7.30
N VAL A 269 10.84 22.80 7.92
CA VAL A 269 10.77 21.46 8.53
C VAL A 269 10.35 20.45 7.48
N HIS A 270 11.30 20.01 6.65
CA HIS A 270 11.07 19.09 5.53
C HIS A 270 12.29 18.21 5.27
N GLU A 271 12.14 17.08 4.57
CA GLU A 271 13.25 16.21 4.18
C GLU A 271 13.62 16.34 2.70
N PHE A 272 12.73 15.92 1.80
CA PHE A 272 13.04 15.77 0.37
C PHE A 272 12.61 16.98 -0.46
N GLY A 273 11.32 17.31 -0.36
CA GLY A 273 10.69 18.46 -1.02
C GLY A 273 10.04 19.34 0.04
N SER A 274 9.55 20.50 -0.35
CA SER A 274 8.94 21.44 0.60
C SER A 274 7.77 22.21 -0.01
N SER A 275 6.70 22.33 0.78
CA SER A 275 5.43 22.91 0.35
C SER A 275 5.27 24.37 0.79
N GLU A 276 6.36 25.08 1.03
CA GLU A 276 6.31 26.54 1.23
C GLU A 276 6.01 27.25 -0.09
N GLY A 277 5.29 28.37 0.00
CA GLY A 277 4.83 29.12 -1.16
C GLY A 277 3.40 29.61 -0.99
N MET A 278 2.70 29.86 -2.11
CA MET A 278 1.29 30.26 -2.06
C MET A 278 0.43 29.05 -1.68
N LEU A 279 -0.35 29.17 -0.60
CA LEU A 279 -1.09 28.05 -0.03
C LEU A 279 -2.10 27.43 -1.03
N ASP A 280 -2.72 28.24 -1.88
CA ASP A 280 -3.62 27.78 -2.95
C ASP A 280 -2.92 27.01 -4.09
N GLU A 281 -1.59 27.09 -4.18
CA GLU A 281 -0.76 26.34 -5.12
C GLU A 281 -0.06 25.14 -4.47
N LYS A 282 0.14 25.18 -3.14
CA LYS A 282 0.99 24.23 -2.40
C LYS A 282 0.25 23.15 -1.60
N MET A 283 -1.08 23.13 -1.66
CA MET A 283 -1.90 22.04 -1.13
C MET A 283 -2.88 21.55 -2.20
N TYR A 284 -3.01 20.24 -2.34
CA TYR A 284 -3.98 19.66 -3.26
C TYR A 284 -5.36 19.55 -2.58
N PHE A 285 -6.14 20.64 -2.61
CA PHE A 285 -7.43 20.71 -1.93
C PHE A 285 -8.40 19.61 -2.37
N GLY A 286 -9.17 19.08 -1.43
CA GLY A 286 -10.14 18.00 -1.66
C GLY A 286 -9.55 16.58 -1.66
N HIS A 287 -8.23 16.42 -1.63
CA HIS A 287 -7.61 15.10 -1.41
C HIS A 287 -7.77 14.62 0.04
N PRO A 288 -7.73 13.30 0.28
CA PRO A 288 -8.08 12.71 1.59
C PRO A 288 -7.30 13.29 2.79
N GLY A 289 -6.03 13.61 2.59
CA GLY A 289 -5.17 14.22 3.61
C GLY A 289 -5.26 15.74 3.72
N CYS A 290 -5.74 16.43 2.67
CA CYS A 290 -5.68 17.89 2.54
C CYS A 290 -6.93 18.56 3.10
N ALA A 291 -6.99 19.89 3.16
CA ALA A 291 -8.23 20.61 3.42
C ALA A 291 -9.21 20.44 2.23
N ASP A 292 -10.51 20.39 2.48
CA ASP A 292 -11.53 20.39 1.42
C ASP A 292 -11.70 21.81 0.84
N ASP A 293 -12.29 21.93 -0.35
CA ASP A 293 -12.46 23.23 -1.03
C ASP A 293 -13.20 24.28 -0.18
N GLY A 294 -14.16 23.84 0.63
CA GLY A 294 -14.94 24.70 1.53
C GLY A 294 -14.35 24.89 2.92
N ASP A 295 -13.28 24.18 3.28
CA ASP A 295 -12.77 24.19 4.64
C ASP A 295 -12.14 25.54 5.03
N ILE A 296 -12.47 25.98 6.23
CA ILE A 296 -11.71 27.00 6.95
C ILE A 296 -10.46 26.34 7.52
N ILE A 297 -9.30 27.00 7.40
CA ILE A 297 -8.05 26.51 7.95
C ILE A 297 -7.70 27.32 9.19
N ILE A 298 -7.51 26.65 10.32
CA ILE A 298 -6.85 27.23 11.49
C ILE A 298 -5.37 26.85 11.40
N ARG A 299 -4.55 27.76 10.89
CA ARG A 299 -3.11 27.52 10.77
C ARG A 299 -2.45 27.73 12.13
N CYS A 300 -1.61 26.78 12.49
CA CYS A 300 -0.70 26.81 13.61
C CYS A 300 0.72 26.82 13.03
N HIS A 301 1.38 27.98 13.08
CA HIS A 301 2.76 28.12 12.61
C HIS A 301 3.73 27.97 13.78
N ALA A 302 4.62 26.99 13.69
CA ALA A 302 5.59 26.65 14.73
C ALA A 302 7.00 27.08 14.36
N VAL A 303 7.69 27.70 15.31
CA VAL A 303 9.16 27.82 15.28
C VAL A 303 9.73 26.85 16.30
N ILE A 304 10.53 25.90 15.84
CA ILE A 304 11.21 24.93 16.70
C ILE A 304 12.67 25.29 16.91
N GLU A 305 13.29 24.70 17.92
CA GLU A 305 14.70 24.90 18.25
C GLU A 305 15.60 24.71 17.03
N ARG A 306 16.59 25.58 16.90
CA ARG A 306 17.60 25.55 15.84
C ARG A 306 18.15 24.13 15.60
N LEU A 307 18.26 23.72 14.34
CA LEU A 307 18.77 22.40 13.90
C LEU A 307 17.92 21.20 14.36
N LYS A 308 16.69 21.41 14.85
CA LYS A 308 15.78 20.31 15.21
C LYS A 308 14.79 19.92 14.12
N GLY A 309 14.70 20.66 13.01
CA GLY A 309 13.79 20.33 11.89
C GLY A 309 14.02 18.96 11.27
N MET A 310 15.27 18.50 11.24
CA MET A 310 15.66 17.18 10.72
C MET A 310 15.76 16.11 11.82
N SER A 311 15.12 16.32 12.97
CA SER A 311 15.15 15.36 14.08
C SER A 311 13.75 15.18 14.64
N ARG A 312 13.33 13.95 14.91
CA ARG A 312 11.97 13.54 15.26
C ARG A 312 11.41 14.34 16.41
N SER A 313 12.28 14.69 17.36
CA SER A 313 11.93 15.53 18.51
C SER A 313 11.42 16.92 18.13
N GLY A 314 11.89 17.51 17.02
CA GLY A 314 11.47 18.82 16.53
C GLY A 314 10.03 18.83 16.01
N PRO A 315 9.70 18.08 14.93
CA PRO A 315 8.32 17.95 14.47
C PRO A 315 7.39 17.50 15.59
N LEU A 316 7.77 16.47 16.36
CA LEU A 316 6.97 15.99 17.48
C LEU A 316 6.65 17.10 18.50
N ALA A 317 7.59 18.00 18.79
CA ALA A 317 7.34 19.12 19.69
C ALA A 317 6.27 20.08 19.14
N ALA A 318 6.35 20.42 17.85
CA ALA A 318 5.35 21.26 17.19
C ALA A 318 3.95 20.62 17.23
N HIS A 319 3.87 19.33 16.90
CA HIS A 319 2.65 18.53 16.97
C HIS A 319 2.07 18.48 18.40
N LYS A 320 2.88 18.20 19.42
CA LYS A 320 2.45 18.21 20.84
C LYS A 320 1.86 19.55 21.25
N CYS A 321 2.51 20.64 20.89
CA CYS A 321 2.02 21.98 21.23
C CYS A 321 0.73 22.31 20.47
N GLN A 322 0.62 21.96 19.18
CA GLN A 322 -0.63 22.12 18.42
C GLN A 322 -1.77 21.31 19.03
N ASP A 323 -1.54 20.05 19.42
CA ASP A 323 -2.58 19.16 19.96
C ASP A 323 -3.19 19.70 21.26
N VAL A 324 -2.45 20.46 22.08
CA VAL A 324 -3.02 21.18 23.24
C VAL A 324 -4.10 22.18 22.81
N ILE A 325 -3.90 22.86 21.67
CA ILE A 325 -4.86 23.83 21.14
C ILE A 325 -6.07 23.10 20.57
N ILE A 326 -5.85 22.03 19.80
CA ILE A 326 -6.92 21.18 19.25
C ILE A 326 -7.74 20.57 20.40
N GLN A 327 -7.09 20.11 21.46
CA GLN A 327 -7.76 19.50 22.62
C GLN A 327 -8.74 20.46 23.29
N ALA A 328 -8.38 21.74 23.46
CA ALA A 328 -9.30 22.72 24.02
C ALA A 328 -10.54 22.93 23.13
N VAL A 329 -10.41 22.77 21.81
CA VAL A 329 -11.56 22.78 20.89
C VAL A 329 -12.34 21.47 20.97
N ARG A 330 -11.67 20.31 21.09
CA ARG A 330 -12.32 19.00 21.28
C ARG A 330 -13.19 18.99 22.53
N ASP A 331 -12.73 19.56 23.64
CA ASP A 331 -13.48 19.60 24.89
C ASP A 331 -14.77 20.42 24.76
N GLU A 332 -14.74 21.53 24.02
CA GLU A 332 -15.95 22.29 23.67
C GLU A 332 -16.84 21.52 22.68
N LEU A 333 -16.25 20.85 21.68
CA LEU A 333 -16.99 20.05 20.69
C LEU A 333 -17.77 18.90 21.33
N LYS A 334 -17.22 18.25 22.37
CA LYS A 334 -17.94 17.20 23.11
C LYS A 334 -19.26 17.71 23.68
N ALA A 335 -19.24 18.89 24.30
CA ALA A 335 -20.39 19.50 24.94
C ALA A 335 -21.33 20.24 23.97
N TYR A 336 -20.84 20.60 22.78
CA TYR A 336 -21.60 21.37 21.81
C TYR A 336 -22.66 20.52 21.09
N GLU A 337 -23.91 20.95 21.16
CA GLU A 337 -25.07 20.34 20.49
C GLU A 337 -25.47 21.16 19.25
N GLY A 338 -24.58 21.20 18.26
CA GLY A 338 -24.80 21.89 16.97
C GLY A 338 -25.59 21.09 15.94
N GLU A 339 -25.83 21.70 14.78
CA GLU A 339 -26.44 21.03 13.63
C GLU A 339 -25.54 19.88 13.14
N VAL A 340 -26.09 18.66 13.08
CA VAL A 340 -25.42 17.50 12.48
C VAL A 340 -25.73 17.52 10.97
N VAL A 341 -24.74 17.84 10.14
CA VAL A 341 -24.89 17.89 8.68
C VAL A 341 -24.76 16.52 8.02
N ARG A 342 -24.07 15.59 8.69
CA ARG A 342 -23.90 14.22 8.22
C ARG A 342 -23.69 13.28 9.41
N GLU A 343 -24.34 12.13 9.37
CA GLU A 343 -24.12 11.03 10.32
C GLU A 343 -23.63 9.81 9.53
N GLU A 344 -22.49 9.25 9.93
CA GLU A 344 -21.93 8.04 9.35
C GLU A 344 -22.00 6.91 10.37
N ILE A 345 -22.59 5.78 9.98
CA ILE A 345 -22.62 4.55 10.77
C ILE A 345 -21.58 3.60 10.16
N CYS A 346 -20.44 3.46 10.83
CA CYS A 346 -19.35 2.61 10.41
C CYS A 346 -19.43 1.27 11.16
N GLU A 347 -19.52 0.16 10.43
CA GLU A 347 -19.59 -1.18 11.01
C GLU A 347 -18.31 -1.95 10.73
N ASP A 348 -17.71 -2.52 11.78
CA ASP A 348 -16.76 -3.61 11.60
C ASP A 348 -17.57 -4.90 11.42
N VAL A 349 -17.41 -5.52 10.26
CA VAL A 349 -18.20 -6.69 9.88
C VAL A 349 -17.32 -7.94 9.73
N ARG A 350 -17.97 -9.10 9.76
CA ARG A 350 -17.42 -10.36 9.26
C ARG A 350 -18.40 -10.97 8.28
N ARG A 351 -17.89 -11.54 7.20
CA ARG A 351 -18.68 -12.18 6.14
C ARG A 351 -18.17 -13.60 5.97
N ARG A 352 -18.77 -14.52 6.74
CA ARG A 352 -18.35 -15.93 6.73
C ARG A 352 -18.60 -16.54 5.35
N GLY A 353 -17.54 -16.99 4.69
CA GLY A 353 -17.59 -17.58 3.35
C GLY A 353 -17.09 -16.65 2.25
N ASN A 354 -16.91 -15.35 2.53
CA ASN A 354 -16.24 -14.43 1.61
C ASN A 354 -14.71 -14.52 1.78
N PRO A 355 -13.92 -14.20 0.73
CA PRO A 355 -12.47 -14.08 0.84
C PRO A 355 -12.07 -13.08 1.93
N ARG A 356 -11.22 -13.52 2.85
CA ARG A 356 -10.69 -12.75 3.96
C ARG A 356 -9.51 -11.93 3.48
N VAL A 357 -9.64 -10.61 3.54
CA VAL A 357 -8.61 -9.69 3.07
C VAL A 357 -8.11 -8.78 4.16
N ILE A 358 -6.85 -8.36 4.03
CA ILE A 358 -6.20 -7.38 4.90
C ILE A 358 -5.65 -6.23 4.08
N LEU A 359 -5.76 -5.02 4.63
CA LEU A 359 -4.96 -3.88 4.19
C LEU A 359 -3.70 -3.80 5.05
N VAL A 360 -2.53 -3.70 4.42
CA VAL A 360 -1.26 -3.40 5.06
C VAL A 360 -0.85 -1.98 4.66
N LYS A 361 -0.75 -1.08 5.64
CA LYS A 361 -0.23 0.27 5.51
C LYS A 361 1.19 0.28 6.05
N GLU A 362 2.16 0.38 5.15
CA GLU A 362 3.48 0.81 5.55
C GLU A 362 3.42 2.31 5.89
N ILE A 363 3.86 2.64 7.09
CA ILE A 363 3.91 3.99 7.63
C ILE A 363 5.36 4.35 7.94
N MET A 364 5.67 5.64 7.88
CA MET A 364 7.03 6.10 8.14
C MET A 364 7.53 5.62 9.51
N GLY A 365 8.62 4.87 9.47
CA GLY A 365 9.44 4.47 10.63
C GLY A 365 10.92 4.80 10.44
N GLN A 366 11.23 5.44 9.31
CA GLN A 366 12.56 5.65 8.80
C GLN A 366 12.98 7.12 8.94
N GLY A 367 14.28 7.33 9.11
CA GLY A 367 14.88 8.64 9.03
C GLY A 367 14.90 9.33 10.38
N ALA A 368 15.58 10.47 10.43
CA ALA A 368 15.80 11.16 11.69
C ALA A 368 14.55 11.91 12.15
N MET A 369 13.58 12.23 11.28
CA MET A 369 12.50 13.20 11.55
C MET A 369 11.07 12.65 11.54
N HIS A 370 10.81 11.51 10.92
CA HIS A 370 9.45 11.00 10.75
C HIS A 370 9.04 10.06 11.88
N ASP A 371 7.74 10.03 12.14
CA ASP A 371 7.10 9.02 12.96
C ASP A 371 5.60 9.04 12.72
N ASN A 372 4.89 8.12 13.34
CA ASN A 372 3.44 8.13 13.44
C ASN A 372 3.05 7.77 14.87
N VAL A 373 2.10 8.51 15.43
CA VAL A 373 1.50 8.18 16.72
C VAL A 373 0.35 7.22 16.49
N ILE A 374 0.45 6.05 17.09
CA ILE A 374 -0.53 4.96 16.99
C ILE A 374 -1.34 4.91 18.29
N CYS A 375 -2.66 4.82 18.13
CA CYS A 375 -3.67 4.69 19.18
C CYS A 375 -3.61 5.78 20.27
N PRO A 376 -3.70 7.08 19.91
CA PRO A 376 -3.90 8.14 20.90
C PRO A 376 -5.21 7.98 21.68
N THR A 377 -5.34 8.70 22.79
CA THR A 377 -6.55 8.67 23.63
C THR A 377 -7.73 9.36 22.94
N GLU A 378 -7.47 10.46 22.26
CA GLU A 378 -8.45 11.19 21.44
C GLU A 378 -8.21 10.92 19.96
N PRO A 379 -9.26 10.92 19.12
CA PRO A 379 -9.13 10.82 17.68
C PRO A 379 -8.11 11.82 17.14
N CYS A 380 -7.13 11.33 16.40
CA CYS A 380 -6.07 12.14 15.79
C CYS A 380 -5.26 12.96 16.80
N GLY A 381 -5.22 12.56 18.08
CA GLY A 381 -4.45 13.22 19.13
C GLY A 381 -3.03 12.68 19.28
N ILE A 382 -2.32 13.14 20.30
CA ILE A 382 -0.99 12.63 20.65
C ILE A 382 -0.97 11.91 22.01
N PRO A 383 -1.57 12.42 23.09
CA PRO A 383 -1.52 11.80 24.41
C PRO A 383 -2.05 10.36 24.44
N GLY A 384 -1.33 9.48 25.13
CA GLY A 384 -1.67 8.05 25.28
C GLY A 384 -1.24 7.16 24.12
N GLY A 385 -0.93 7.76 22.96
CA GLY A 385 -0.44 7.03 21.81
C GLY A 385 1.02 6.61 21.95
N ARG A 386 1.43 5.68 21.09
CA ARG A 386 2.80 5.21 20.98
C ARG A 386 3.37 5.52 19.61
N MET A 387 4.64 5.87 19.61
CA MET A 387 5.39 6.19 18.42
C MET A 387 5.73 4.88 17.70
N ASN A 388 5.48 4.82 16.40
CA ASN A 388 5.73 3.66 15.56
C ASN A 388 7.18 3.15 15.71
N VAL A 389 8.14 4.09 15.68
CA VAL A 389 9.57 3.78 15.85
C VAL A 389 9.86 3.20 17.24
N ASP A 390 9.23 3.73 18.29
CA ASP A 390 9.44 3.25 19.67
C ASP A 390 8.78 1.87 19.89
N CYS A 391 7.81 1.49 19.05
CA CYS A 391 7.26 0.14 18.98
C CYS A 391 8.17 -0.83 18.20
N GLY A 392 9.30 -0.36 17.65
CA GLY A 392 10.24 -1.16 16.88
C GLY A 392 9.79 -1.40 15.44
N ASN A 393 8.90 -0.56 14.90
CA ASN A 393 8.35 -0.66 13.54
C ASN A 393 7.62 -1.98 13.24
N VAL A 394 7.35 -2.80 14.25
CA VAL A 394 6.69 -4.10 14.08
C VAL A 394 5.23 -3.93 13.63
N PRO A 395 4.67 -4.91 12.90
CA PRO A 395 3.28 -4.85 12.45
C PRO A 395 2.30 -4.79 13.64
N ILE A 396 1.42 -3.79 13.63
CA ILE A 396 0.34 -3.57 14.60
C ILE A 396 -1.00 -3.64 13.87
N MET A 397 -1.85 -4.59 14.24
CA MET A 397 -3.17 -4.76 13.65
C MET A 397 -4.22 -3.92 14.38
N LEU A 398 -4.97 -3.13 13.61
CA LEU A 398 -6.13 -2.34 14.03
C LEU A 398 -7.39 -2.80 13.29
N THR A 399 -8.56 -2.47 13.82
CA THR A 399 -9.82 -2.68 13.12
C THR A 399 -10.11 -1.54 12.14
N PRO A 400 -10.90 -1.75 11.08
CA PRO A 400 -11.29 -0.69 10.16
C PRO A 400 -11.88 0.53 10.88
N ASN A 401 -12.77 0.31 11.84
CA ASN A 401 -13.33 1.40 12.64
C ASN A 401 -12.30 2.10 13.52
N GLN A 402 -11.28 1.42 14.06
CA GLN A 402 -10.21 2.10 14.80
C GLN A 402 -9.47 3.11 13.89
N VAL A 403 -9.20 2.74 12.64
CA VAL A 403 -8.57 3.63 11.66
C VAL A 403 -9.46 4.84 11.35
N ARG A 404 -10.75 4.58 11.04
CA ARG A 404 -11.78 5.61 10.79
C ARG A 404 -12.03 6.56 11.97
N ASP A 405 -11.65 6.14 13.18
CA ASP A 405 -11.82 6.90 14.41
C ASP A 405 -10.54 7.62 14.84
N GLY A 406 -9.56 7.76 13.94
CA GLY A 406 -8.36 8.55 14.18
C GLY A 406 -7.33 7.87 15.08
N SER A 407 -7.14 6.55 14.95
CA SER A 407 -6.07 5.85 15.69
C SER A 407 -4.66 6.14 15.18
N ILE A 408 -4.50 6.94 14.12
CA ILE A 408 -3.20 7.33 13.58
C ILE A 408 -3.14 8.87 13.57
N HIS A 409 -2.02 9.41 14.04
CA HIS A 409 -1.66 10.82 13.90
C HIS A 409 -0.26 10.90 13.29
N ALA A 410 -0.16 11.56 12.14
CA ALA A 410 1.04 11.56 11.31
C ALA A 410 2.02 12.64 11.75
N LEU A 411 3.32 12.34 11.71
CA LEU A 411 4.41 13.34 11.81
C LEU A 411 5.14 13.49 10.47
N THR A 412 4.45 13.18 9.37
CA THR A 412 5.01 13.10 8.03
C THR A 412 5.70 14.38 7.58
N CYS A 413 7.00 14.27 7.28
CA CYS A 413 7.84 15.37 6.78
C CYS A 413 8.79 14.92 5.64
N ILE A 414 8.31 14.06 4.74
CA ILE A 414 9.05 13.50 3.59
C ILE A 414 9.02 14.43 2.35
N GLY A 415 8.45 13.96 1.23
CA GLY A 415 8.04 14.77 0.08
C GLY A 415 6.57 15.21 0.21
N PRO A 416 6.23 16.47 -0.10
CA PRO A 416 4.85 16.96 0.03
C PRO A 416 3.79 16.14 -0.71
N ALA A 417 4.03 15.74 -1.96
CA ALA A 417 3.03 15.07 -2.80
C ALA A 417 2.59 13.71 -2.25
N THR A 418 3.50 12.93 -1.69
CA THR A 418 3.24 11.57 -1.18
C THR A 418 2.91 11.56 0.30
N LYS A 419 2.63 12.75 0.87
CA LYS A 419 2.35 12.93 2.29
C LYS A 419 0.93 12.49 2.65
N GLU A 420 0.82 11.41 3.42
CA GLU A 420 -0.41 11.03 4.08
C GLU A 420 -0.52 11.74 5.44
N MET A 421 -1.12 12.93 5.45
CA MET A 421 -1.36 13.71 6.66
C MET A 421 -2.37 13.02 7.60
N THR A 422 -2.46 13.44 8.86
CA THR A 422 -3.34 12.85 9.90
C THR A 422 -4.79 12.69 9.42
N ARG A 423 -5.32 13.66 8.67
CA ARG A 423 -6.67 13.61 8.08
C ARG A 423 -6.84 12.45 7.09
N HIS A 424 -5.79 12.06 6.37
CA HIS A 424 -5.80 10.98 5.39
C HIS A 424 -6.22 9.67 6.04
N TYR A 425 -5.56 9.29 7.14
CA TYR A 425 -5.82 8.03 7.84
C TYR A 425 -7.27 7.92 8.35
N MET A 426 -7.87 9.02 8.82
CA MET A 426 -9.29 9.02 9.24
C MET A 426 -10.27 8.91 8.06
N ARG A 427 -9.79 9.17 6.84
CA ARG A 427 -10.54 9.15 5.57
C ARG A 427 -9.99 8.10 4.59
N GLU A 428 -9.26 7.11 5.12
CA GLU A 428 -8.43 6.19 4.33
C GLU A 428 -9.24 5.51 3.21
N PRO A 429 -9.01 5.85 1.92
CA PRO A 429 -9.85 5.38 0.84
C PRO A 429 -9.84 3.86 0.66
N LEU A 430 -8.73 3.17 0.96
CA LEU A 430 -8.67 1.70 0.89
C LEU A 430 -9.50 1.07 2.01
N VAL A 431 -9.51 1.63 3.22
CA VAL A 431 -10.36 1.17 4.32
C VAL A 431 -11.82 1.38 3.97
N GLU A 432 -12.18 2.55 3.44
CA GLU A 432 -13.55 2.84 3.04
C GLU A 432 -14.02 1.93 1.91
N GLY A 433 -13.20 1.73 0.88
CA GLY A 433 -13.52 0.87 -0.26
C GLY A 433 -13.66 -0.61 0.16
N LEU A 434 -12.68 -1.15 0.88
CA LEU A 434 -12.68 -2.56 1.30
C LEU A 434 -13.83 -2.86 2.28
N ALA A 435 -14.17 -1.93 3.17
CA ALA A 435 -15.28 -2.12 4.11
C ALA A 435 -16.67 -1.93 3.47
N ALA A 436 -16.77 -1.16 2.38
CA ALA A 436 -17.99 -1.02 1.59
C ALA A 436 -18.24 -2.22 0.66
N ASP A 437 -17.19 -2.97 0.32
CA ASP A 437 -17.25 -4.15 -0.52
C ASP A 437 -18.07 -5.28 0.14
N ASP A 438 -18.95 -5.91 -0.63
CA ASP A 438 -19.81 -7.01 -0.18
C ASP A 438 -19.33 -8.39 -0.64
N GLU A 439 -18.32 -8.44 -1.51
CA GLU A 439 -17.68 -9.67 -1.97
C GLU A 439 -16.47 -10.04 -1.10
N LEU A 440 -15.85 -9.08 -0.42
CA LEU A 440 -14.68 -9.30 0.45
C LEU A 440 -15.01 -9.17 1.95
N ASP A 441 -14.29 -9.91 2.80
CA ASP A 441 -14.31 -9.75 4.26
C ASP A 441 -13.03 -9.03 4.72
N LEU A 442 -13.11 -7.70 4.92
CA LEU A 442 -12.00 -6.93 5.49
C LEU A 442 -11.81 -7.29 6.98
N ILE A 443 -10.82 -8.12 7.28
CA ILE A 443 -10.63 -8.61 8.65
C ILE A 443 -9.82 -7.66 9.53
N GLY A 444 -9.05 -6.75 8.95
CA GLY A 444 -8.33 -5.70 9.68
C GLY A 444 -7.38 -4.90 8.81
N VAL A 445 -6.71 -3.93 9.45
CA VAL A 445 -5.70 -3.06 8.86
C VAL A 445 -4.41 -3.24 9.67
N ILE A 446 -3.31 -3.59 9.02
CA ILE A 446 -2.01 -3.74 9.66
C ILE A 446 -1.19 -2.50 9.35
N PHE A 447 -0.70 -1.81 10.38
CA PHE A 447 0.29 -0.76 10.24
C PHE A 447 1.67 -1.34 10.52
N VAL A 448 2.60 -1.18 9.58
CA VAL A 448 3.98 -1.66 9.70
C VAL A 448 4.91 -0.49 9.44
N GLY A 449 5.96 -0.35 10.26
CA GLY A 449 6.93 0.73 10.07
C GLY A 449 8.01 0.34 9.06
N SER A 450 8.68 1.34 8.50
CA SER A 450 9.88 1.20 7.66
C SER A 450 11.17 1.43 8.46
N PRO A 451 11.91 0.41 8.94
CA PRO A 451 13.11 0.63 9.75
C PRO A 451 14.26 1.27 8.95
N GLN A 452 15.12 2.07 9.59
CA GLN A 452 16.29 2.64 8.92
C GLN A 452 17.35 1.58 8.54
N VAL A 453 17.53 0.57 9.40
CA VAL A 453 18.59 -0.44 9.27
C VAL A 453 18.10 -1.60 8.42
N ASN A 454 18.87 -2.01 7.40
CA ASN A 454 18.47 -3.05 6.46
C ASN A 454 18.13 -4.40 7.13
N ASP A 455 18.94 -4.86 8.08
CA ASP A 455 18.65 -6.10 8.82
C ASP A 455 17.31 -6.02 9.58
N GLU A 456 16.93 -4.83 10.07
CA GLU A 456 15.64 -4.60 10.71
C GLU A 456 14.50 -4.60 9.69
N LYS A 457 14.71 -4.08 8.46
CA LYS A 457 13.71 -4.13 7.37
C LYS A 457 13.30 -5.57 7.06
N LEU A 458 14.29 -6.45 6.90
CA LEU A 458 14.07 -7.88 6.65
C LEU A 458 13.37 -8.54 7.85
N TRP A 459 13.83 -8.23 9.06
CA TRP A 459 13.25 -8.79 10.27
C TRP A 459 11.78 -8.37 10.47
N VAL A 460 11.46 -7.08 10.33
CA VAL A 460 10.09 -6.56 10.43
C VAL A 460 9.19 -7.14 9.34
N SER A 461 9.65 -7.18 8.10
CA SER A 461 8.91 -7.78 6.98
C SER A 461 8.57 -9.24 7.24
N GLU A 462 9.51 -10.01 7.77
CA GLU A 462 9.29 -11.44 8.05
C GLU A 462 8.27 -11.65 9.18
N ARG A 463 8.21 -10.74 10.16
CA ARG A 463 7.13 -10.73 11.18
C ARG A 463 5.77 -10.41 10.57
N LEU A 464 5.71 -9.50 9.60
CA LEU A 464 4.49 -9.25 8.83
C LEU A 464 4.05 -10.52 8.09
N GLY A 465 4.95 -11.17 7.35
CA GLY A 465 4.65 -12.42 6.64
C GLY A 465 4.09 -13.51 7.56
N SER A 466 4.74 -13.73 8.72
CA SER A 466 4.26 -14.67 9.74
C SER A 466 2.85 -14.31 10.25
N MET A 467 2.54 -13.02 10.40
CA MET A 467 1.22 -12.56 10.82
C MET A 467 0.17 -12.82 9.73
N LEU A 468 0.48 -12.55 8.46
CA LEU A 468 -0.45 -12.78 7.34
C LEU A 468 -0.83 -14.27 7.24
N GLU A 469 0.15 -15.18 7.29
CA GLU A 469 -0.08 -16.64 7.29
C GLU A 469 -0.87 -17.09 8.52
N SER A 470 -0.54 -16.59 9.71
CA SER A 470 -1.23 -16.96 10.94
C SER A 470 -2.70 -16.49 10.97
N LEU A 471 -3.02 -15.42 10.22
CA LEU A 471 -4.36 -14.89 10.11
C LEU A 471 -5.22 -15.62 9.07
N ASP A 472 -4.64 -16.54 8.29
CA ASP A 472 -5.33 -17.35 7.28
C ASP A 472 -6.16 -16.46 6.34
N ILE A 473 -5.46 -15.59 5.61
CA ILE A 473 -6.04 -14.61 4.68
C ILE A 473 -5.95 -15.10 3.24
N ASP A 474 -6.93 -14.71 2.43
CA ASP A 474 -7.04 -15.05 1.01
C ASP A 474 -6.36 -14.02 0.09
N GLY A 475 -6.05 -12.83 0.61
CA GLY A 475 -5.35 -11.79 -0.15
C GLY A 475 -5.07 -10.53 0.65
N CYS A 476 -4.16 -9.69 0.17
CA CYS A 476 -3.87 -8.40 0.79
C CYS A 476 -3.60 -7.28 -0.21
N ILE A 477 -3.89 -6.05 0.22
CA ILE A 477 -3.37 -4.84 -0.41
C ILE A 477 -2.27 -4.30 0.49
N ILE A 478 -1.12 -3.99 -0.08
CA ILE A 478 0.00 -3.34 0.61
C ILE A 478 0.18 -1.96 0.01
N THR A 479 0.28 -0.93 0.84
CA THR A 479 0.48 0.45 0.40
C THR A 479 1.55 1.10 1.25
N THR A 480 2.28 2.07 0.69
CA THR A 480 3.26 2.86 1.44
C THR A 480 3.07 4.34 1.16
N GLU A 481 3.16 5.14 2.20
CA GLU A 481 3.44 6.57 2.05
C GLU A 481 4.91 6.78 1.67
N GLY A 482 5.20 7.88 0.98
CA GLY A 482 6.56 8.18 0.53
C GLY A 482 7.09 7.31 -0.60
N PHE A 483 8.39 7.42 -0.85
CA PHE A 483 9.08 6.74 -1.94
C PHE A 483 10.59 6.63 -1.66
N GLY A 484 11.32 5.94 -2.53
CA GLY A 484 12.76 5.80 -2.41
C GLY A 484 13.13 4.69 -1.43
N ASN A 485 13.69 5.02 -0.26
CA ASN A 485 14.19 3.97 0.63
C ASN A 485 13.08 3.15 1.31
N ASN A 486 11.91 3.75 1.53
CA ASN A 486 10.70 3.05 1.98
C ASN A 486 10.24 1.98 0.98
N HIS A 487 10.47 2.20 -0.33
CA HIS A 487 10.12 1.20 -1.33
C HIS A 487 10.87 -0.12 -1.14
N ILE A 488 11.99 -0.13 -0.40
CA ILE A 488 12.67 -1.35 -0.04
C ILE A 488 11.79 -2.20 0.89
N ASP A 489 11.25 -1.62 1.96
CA ASP A 489 10.35 -2.33 2.88
C ASP A 489 9.09 -2.77 2.17
N PHE A 490 8.48 -1.86 1.41
CA PHE A 490 7.25 -2.08 0.66
C PHE A 490 7.37 -3.30 -0.27
N ILE A 491 8.45 -3.36 -1.05
CA ILE A 491 8.72 -4.52 -1.91
C ILE A 491 9.01 -5.77 -1.08
N GLN A 492 9.73 -5.66 0.04
CA GLN A 492 9.93 -6.83 0.92
C GLN A 492 8.63 -7.33 1.54
N HIS A 493 7.69 -6.46 1.91
CA HIS A 493 6.37 -6.81 2.41
C HIS A 493 5.56 -7.57 1.35
N ILE A 494 5.57 -7.10 0.10
CA ILE A 494 4.99 -7.82 -1.04
C ILE A 494 5.64 -9.20 -1.22
N GLY A 495 6.96 -9.27 -1.08
CA GLY A 495 7.71 -10.53 -1.14
C GLY A 495 7.27 -11.53 -0.07
N GLN A 496 7.08 -11.06 1.16
CA GLN A 496 6.65 -11.90 2.28
C GLN A 496 5.23 -12.46 2.12
N ALA A 497 4.32 -11.70 1.52
CA ALA A 497 2.99 -12.20 1.13
C ALA A 497 3.11 -13.24 0.01
N GLY A 498 3.85 -12.93 -1.05
CA GLY A 498 4.00 -13.81 -2.21
C GLY A 498 4.72 -15.14 -1.91
N GLU A 499 5.73 -15.15 -1.05
CA GLU A 499 6.42 -16.37 -0.57
C GLU A 499 5.48 -17.35 0.15
N ARG A 500 4.36 -16.84 0.68
CA ARG A 500 3.32 -17.61 1.36
C ARG A 500 2.12 -17.90 0.45
N GLU A 501 2.27 -17.66 -0.84
CA GLU A 501 1.23 -17.87 -1.86
C GLU A 501 -0.03 -17.03 -1.59
N ILE A 502 0.10 -15.88 -0.92
CA ILE A 502 -1.00 -14.94 -0.67
C ILE A 502 -1.06 -13.95 -1.85
N PRO A 503 -2.18 -13.89 -2.60
CA PRO A 503 -2.42 -12.86 -3.60
C PRO A 503 -2.23 -11.44 -3.04
N VAL A 504 -1.40 -10.64 -3.69
CA VAL A 504 -1.01 -9.31 -3.20
C VAL A 504 -1.09 -8.27 -4.29
N VAL A 505 -1.60 -7.09 -3.94
CA VAL A 505 -1.57 -5.87 -4.78
C VAL A 505 -0.84 -4.78 -4.04
N GLY A 506 0.13 -4.16 -4.70
CA GLY A 506 0.82 -2.98 -4.19
C GLY A 506 0.15 -1.68 -4.67
N ALA A 507 0.12 -0.64 -3.83
CA ALA A 507 -0.23 0.73 -4.21
C ALA A 507 0.85 1.71 -3.70
N SER A 508 1.41 2.53 -4.58
CA SER A 508 2.38 3.57 -4.22
C SER A 508 2.60 4.54 -5.37
N PHE A 509 3.23 5.67 -5.07
CA PHE A 509 3.86 6.55 -6.06
C PHE A 509 5.11 5.87 -6.65
N CYS A 510 5.02 5.41 -7.91
CA CYS A 510 6.08 4.65 -8.59
C CYS A 510 6.43 5.24 -9.98
N ALA A 511 6.12 6.51 -10.21
CA ALA A 511 6.49 7.25 -11.42
C ALA A 511 8.01 7.53 -11.49
N TYR A 512 8.48 8.43 -12.36
CA TYR A 512 9.91 8.58 -12.64
C TYR A 512 10.77 8.89 -11.41
N GLN A 513 10.34 9.80 -10.52
CA GLN A 513 11.12 10.10 -9.31
C GLN A 513 10.94 9.05 -8.20
N GLY A 514 9.79 8.39 -8.17
CA GLY A 514 9.45 7.31 -7.25
C GLY A 514 9.78 5.92 -7.79
N GLN A 515 10.59 5.81 -8.84
CA GLN A 515 10.80 4.53 -9.51
C GLN A 515 11.36 3.50 -8.52
N LEU A 516 10.77 2.30 -8.54
CA LEU A 516 11.21 1.20 -7.70
C LEU A 516 12.66 0.80 -8.06
N VAL A 517 13.58 1.08 -7.14
CA VAL A 517 15.01 0.71 -7.28
C VAL A 517 15.28 -0.75 -6.90
N VAL A 518 14.30 -1.40 -6.27
CA VAL A 518 14.31 -2.82 -5.95
C VAL A 518 13.00 -3.44 -6.41
N GLY A 519 13.05 -4.70 -6.81
CA GLY A 519 11.87 -5.47 -7.19
C GLY A 519 11.98 -6.90 -6.68
N ASN A 520 10.88 -7.63 -6.74
CA ASN A 520 10.87 -9.08 -6.57
C ASN A 520 9.84 -9.70 -7.53
N LYS A 521 9.90 -11.02 -7.70
CA LYS A 521 9.04 -11.76 -8.63
C LYS A 521 7.55 -11.76 -8.27
N TYR A 522 7.17 -11.29 -7.09
CA TYR A 522 5.80 -11.23 -6.59
C TYR A 522 5.14 -9.85 -6.80
N ALA A 523 5.92 -8.79 -7.03
CA ALA A 523 5.46 -7.44 -7.33
C ALA A 523 4.91 -7.34 -8.78
N THR A 524 3.89 -8.15 -9.09
CA THR A 524 3.30 -8.31 -10.42
C THR A 524 2.01 -7.50 -10.61
N ALA A 525 1.39 -7.06 -9.52
CA ALA A 525 0.17 -6.27 -9.51
C ALA A 525 0.40 -4.99 -8.69
N MET A 526 0.52 -3.87 -9.39
CA MET A 526 0.88 -2.58 -8.85
C MET A 526 -0.11 -1.51 -9.32
N VAL A 527 -0.55 -0.65 -8.40
CA VAL A 527 -1.40 0.50 -8.67
C VAL A 527 -0.63 1.79 -8.41
N GLU A 528 -0.61 2.66 -9.41
CA GLU A 528 0.10 3.93 -9.38
C GLU A 528 -0.76 5.06 -8.82
N GLU A 529 -0.10 6.00 -8.13
CA GLU A 529 -0.68 7.15 -7.42
C GLU A 529 -0.26 8.51 -7.97
N ASN A 530 0.72 8.56 -8.88
CA ASN A 530 1.23 9.81 -9.41
C ASN A 530 0.14 10.69 -10.04
N MET A 531 0.13 11.95 -9.62
CA MET A 531 -0.72 13.01 -10.17
C MET A 531 0.07 14.09 -10.91
N ASP A 532 1.40 14.05 -10.94
CA ASP A 532 2.22 15.02 -11.66
C ASP A 532 2.39 14.64 -13.14
N LYS A 533 2.29 15.63 -14.04
CA LYS A 533 2.43 15.39 -15.49
C LYS A 533 3.83 14.91 -15.89
N GLY A 534 4.86 15.40 -15.20
CA GLY A 534 6.23 14.99 -15.40
C GLY A 534 6.57 13.66 -14.74
N GLY A 535 5.75 13.16 -13.82
CA GLY A 535 6.01 11.93 -13.04
C GLY A 535 6.98 12.15 -11.87
N PHE A 536 6.99 13.36 -11.31
CA PHE A 536 7.87 13.75 -10.21
C PHE A 536 7.08 14.16 -8.95
N GLU A 537 7.76 14.18 -7.82
CA GLU A 537 7.28 14.78 -6.57
C GLU A 537 7.25 16.29 -6.76
N ASN A 538 6.06 16.89 -6.69
CA ASN A 538 5.81 18.23 -7.22
C ASN A 538 5.70 19.33 -6.16
N ASP A 539 6.09 19.06 -4.92
CA ASP A 539 6.02 19.98 -3.78
C ASP A 539 4.59 20.43 -3.40
N ILE A 540 3.55 19.76 -3.91
CA ILE A 540 2.15 20.05 -3.57
C ILE A 540 1.65 19.04 -2.55
N ALA A 541 1.35 19.49 -1.33
CA ALA A 541 0.96 18.61 -0.22
C ALA A 541 -0.21 17.69 -0.58
N GLY A 542 -0.04 16.38 -0.39
CA GLY A 542 -1.04 15.32 -0.55
C GLY A 542 -1.49 15.05 -1.99
N CYS A 543 -0.73 15.50 -2.98
CA CYS A 543 -1.07 15.39 -4.40
C CYS A 543 -1.06 13.95 -4.93
N SER A 544 0.01 13.18 -4.71
CA SER A 544 0.21 11.81 -5.19
C SER A 544 0.09 10.81 -4.03
N CYS A 545 -1.12 10.67 -3.48
CA CYS A 545 -1.45 9.74 -2.41
C CYS A 545 -2.64 8.85 -2.82
N VAL A 546 -2.94 7.81 -2.01
CA VAL A 546 -4.14 6.99 -2.20
C VAL A 546 -5.41 7.85 -2.27
N THR A 547 -6.16 7.74 -3.38
CA THR A 547 -7.49 8.33 -3.57
C THR A 547 -8.58 7.25 -3.66
N LYS A 548 -9.84 7.66 -3.82
CA LYS A 548 -10.95 6.71 -4.05
C LYS A 548 -10.77 5.92 -5.34
N GLU A 549 -10.25 6.56 -6.38
CA GLU A 549 -9.97 5.97 -7.68
C GLU A 549 -8.81 4.97 -7.58
N VAL A 550 -7.74 5.33 -6.85
CA VAL A 550 -6.64 4.40 -6.53
C VAL A 550 -7.17 3.17 -5.79
N ALA A 551 -7.98 3.39 -4.74
CA ALA A 551 -8.56 2.31 -3.95
C ALA A 551 -9.46 1.39 -4.78
N ALA A 552 -10.31 1.95 -5.64
CA ALA A 552 -11.17 1.18 -6.54
C ALA A 552 -10.35 0.30 -7.50
N ARG A 553 -9.27 0.84 -8.07
CA ARG A 553 -8.33 0.07 -8.91
C ARG A 553 -7.67 -1.05 -8.12
N ALA A 554 -7.15 -0.77 -6.92
CA ALA A 554 -6.44 -1.75 -6.09
C ALA A 554 -7.36 -2.89 -5.63
N ILE A 555 -8.58 -2.58 -5.21
CA ILE A 555 -9.57 -3.57 -4.78
C ILE A 555 -9.97 -4.48 -5.95
N GLN A 556 -10.27 -3.90 -7.12
CA GLN A 556 -10.60 -4.71 -8.30
C GLN A 556 -9.42 -5.57 -8.74
N MET A 557 -8.19 -5.02 -8.71
CA MET A 557 -6.98 -5.75 -9.06
C MET A 557 -6.74 -6.92 -8.09
N LEU A 558 -7.04 -6.76 -6.80
CA LEU A 558 -6.92 -7.84 -5.82
C LEU A 558 -7.92 -8.96 -6.12
N LYS A 559 -9.18 -8.63 -6.42
CA LYS A 559 -10.19 -9.62 -6.85
C LYS A 559 -9.72 -10.41 -8.06
N ASN A 560 -9.18 -9.71 -9.06
CA ASN A 560 -8.64 -10.33 -10.26
C ASN A 560 -7.47 -11.28 -9.95
N GLN A 561 -6.54 -10.86 -9.08
CA GLN A 561 -5.42 -11.69 -8.63
C GLN A 561 -5.88 -12.96 -7.90
N MET A 562 -6.82 -12.85 -6.96
CA MET A 562 -7.40 -14.02 -6.26
C MET A 562 -8.13 -14.98 -7.21
N MET A 563 -8.70 -14.46 -8.30
CA MET A 563 -9.36 -15.25 -9.35
C MET A 563 -8.37 -15.85 -10.37
N GLY A 564 -7.06 -15.58 -10.27
CA GLY A 564 -6.06 -16.02 -11.23
C GLY A 564 -6.13 -15.32 -12.59
N VAL A 565 -6.75 -14.14 -12.65
CA VAL A 565 -6.79 -13.33 -13.87
C VAL A 565 -5.41 -12.75 -14.12
N ALA A 566 -4.87 -12.98 -15.32
CA ALA A 566 -3.56 -12.47 -15.70
C ALA A 566 -3.53 -10.93 -15.66
N VAL A 567 -2.54 -10.37 -14.98
CA VAL A 567 -2.20 -8.94 -15.02
C VAL A 567 -1.13 -8.74 -16.08
N ASN A 568 -1.37 -7.82 -17.01
CA ASN A 568 -0.40 -7.50 -18.05
C ASN A 568 0.84 -6.86 -17.44
N ALA A 569 2.01 -7.15 -18.02
CA ALA A 569 3.24 -6.50 -17.62
C ALA A 569 3.14 -4.98 -17.83
N ALA A 570 3.64 -4.23 -16.85
CA ALA A 570 3.72 -2.77 -16.94
C ALA A 570 4.74 -2.36 -18.02
N PRO A 571 4.53 -1.21 -18.70
CA PRO A 571 5.57 -0.63 -19.53
C PRO A 571 6.80 -0.25 -18.68
N LYS A 572 7.98 -0.22 -19.31
CA LYS A 572 9.24 0.14 -18.62
C LYS A 572 9.27 1.57 -18.09
N LYS A 573 8.59 2.47 -18.79
CA LYS A 573 8.48 3.88 -18.43
C LYS A 573 7.07 4.15 -17.96
N TRP A 574 6.98 4.97 -16.92
CA TRP A 574 5.70 5.42 -16.41
C TRP A 574 4.88 6.06 -17.56
N ASN A 575 3.61 5.67 -17.65
CA ASN A 575 2.68 6.18 -18.64
C ASN A 575 1.26 6.27 -18.03
N ASN A 576 0.73 7.48 -17.94
CA ASN A 576 -0.61 7.73 -17.43
C ASN A 576 -1.73 7.11 -18.28
N ASP A 577 -1.50 6.83 -19.56
CA ASP A 577 -2.49 6.17 -20.41
C ASP A 577 -2.90 4.81 -19.86
N VAL A 578 -1.96 4.07 -19.24
CA VAL A 578 -2.25 2.78 -18.58
C VAL A 578 -3.23 2.95 -17.43
N ILE A 579 -3.08 4.04 -16.66
CA ILE A 579 -3.95 4.36 -15.53
C ILE A 579 -5.35 4.73 -16.04
N ASN A 580 -5.42 5.55 -17.09
CA ASN A 580 -6.68 5.96 -17.71
C ASN A 580 -7.42 4.79 -18.39
N ASP A 581 -6.70 3.87 -19.03
CA ASP A 581 -7.28 2.64 -19.57
C ASP A 581 -7.91 1.80 -18.46
N ASN A 582 -7.20 1.64 -17.33
CA ASN A 582 -7.74 0.97 -16.15
C ASN A 582 -8.95 1.72 -15.54
N ASN A 583 -8.91 3.05 -15.48
CA ASN A 583 -10.05 3.86 -15.02
C ASN A 583 -11.28 3.62 -15.89
N LYS A 584 -11.11 3.62 -17.20
CA LYS A 584 -12.18 3.36 -18.16
C LYS A 584 -12.81 1.98 -17.99
N LEU A 585 -12.01 0.94 -17.70
CA LEU A 585 -12.52 -0.40 -17.40
C LEU A 585 -13.43 -0.42 -16.17
N LEU A 586 -13.18 0.45 -15.20
CA LEU A 586 -13.95 0.56 -13.94
C LEU A 586 -15.04 1.65 -13.98
N GLY A 587 -15.17 2.39 -15.09
CA GLY A 587 -16.07 3.54 -15.17
C GLY A 587 -15.66 4.73 -14.30
N LEU A 588 -14.38 4.81 -13.93
CA LEU A 588 -13.79 5.92 -13.19
C LEU A 588 -13.47 7.10 -14.13
N PRO A 589 -13.41 8.35 -13.62
CA PRO A 589 -12.98 9.49 -14.42
C PRO A 589 -11.52 9.34 -14.91
N GLU A 590 -11.19 10.03 -15.99
CA GLU A 590 -9.79 10.17 -16.41
C GLU A 590 -9.00 10.95 -15.35
N THR A 591 -7.78 10.49 -15.08
CA THR A 591 -6.84 11.17 -14.19
C THR A 591 -6.36 12.45 -14.84
N VAL A 592 -6.69 13.59 -14.22
CA VAL A 592 -6.20 14.91 -14.65
C VAL A 592 -4.90 15.21 -13.90
N LEU A 593 -3.79 15.23 -14.64
CA LEU A 593 -2.47 15.46 -14.07
C LEU A 593 -2.20 16.95 -13.86
N VAL A 594 -1.40 17.25 -12.84
CA VAL A 594 -0.95 18.59 -12.48
C VAL A 594 0.26 18.98 -13.30
N GLU A 595 0.24 20.19 -13.86
CA GLU A 595 1.41 20.85 -14.44
C GLU A 595 2.01 21.78 -13.39
N SER A 596 2.85 21.21 -12.52
CA SER A 596 3.45 21.93 -11.39
C SER A 596 4.47 22.99 -11.81
N GLY A 597 5.08 22.81 -13.00
CA GLY A 597 6.16 23.69 -13.48
C GLY A 597 7.44 23.55 -12.67
N THR A 598 7.51 22.59 -11.74
CA THR A 598 8.69 22.27 -10.95
C THR A 598 9.80 21.80 -11.91
N LEU A 599 10.95 22.48 -11.85
CA LEU A 599 12.13 22.11 -12.64
C LEU A 599 12.86 21.01 -11.88
N HIS A 600 12.73 19.77 -12.36
CA HIS A 600 13.42 18.59 -11.80
C HIS A 600 14.80 18.37 -12.41
#